data_AF-A0A2U2UA86-F1
#
_entry.id   AF-A0A2U2UA86-F1
#
_cell.length_a   1.000
_cell.length_b   1.000
_cell.length_c   1.000
_cell.angle_alpha   90.00
_cell.angle_beta   90.00
_cell.angle_gamma   90.00
#
_symmetry.space_group_name_H-M   'P 1'
#
loop_
_entity.id
_entity.type
_entity.pdbx_description
1 polymer ?
#
loop_
_entity_poly.entity_id
_entity_poly.type
_entity_poly.pdbx_seq_one_letter_code
_entity_poly.pdbx_strand_id
1 'polypeptide(L)'
;MRLASRFGHVNQIRRDRPLTHEELMHYVPSIFGEDRHTSRSERYAYIPTITVLESLQREGFQPFFACQTRVRDPGRRGYTKHMLRLRRDGEINGQHVPEIILLNS
;
A
#
# COMPACT_ATOMS: atom_id res chain seq x y z
N MET A 1 10.49 5.30 -11.71
CA MET A 1 10.55 5.44 -10.23
C MET A 1 11.21 4.18 -9.67
N ARG A 2 12.19 4.29 -8.77
CA ARG A 2 12.79 3.12 -8.10
C ARG A 2 11.89 2.70 -6.93
N LEU A 3 11.53 1.42 -6.87
CA LEU A 3 10.80 0.83 -5.73
C LEU A 3 11.79 0.43 -4.64
N ALA A 4 11.37 0.45 -3.37
CA ALA A 4 12.22 0.05 -2.24
C ALA A 4 12.47 -1.47 -2.16
N SER A 5 11.74 -2.27 -2.96
CA SER A 5 11.95 -3.71 -3.07
C SER A 5 11.68 -4.18 -4.51
N ARG A 6 12.10 -5.40 -4.85
CA ARG A 6 11.78 -5.99 -6.16
C ARG A 6 10.32 -6.42 -6.21
N PHE A 7 9.65 -6.05 -7.29
CA PHE A 7 8.30 -6.51 -7.65
C PHE A 7 8.37 -7.16 -9.03
N GLY A 8 7.48 -8.13 -9.29
CA GLY A 8 7.24 -8.64 -10.63
C GLY A 8 6.41 -7.65 -11.47
N HIS A 9 5.48 -8.16 -12.28
CA HIS A 9 4.47 -7.31 -12.91
C HIS A 9 3.58 -6.66 -11.85
N VAL A 10 3.34 -5.36 -11.95
CA VAL A 10 2.56 -4.61 -10.95
C VAL A 10 1.40 -3.84 -11.56
N ASN A 11 0.35 -3.66 -10.77
CA ASN A 11 -0.53 -2.50 -10.87
C ASN A 11 0.10 -1.38 -10.04
N GLN A 12 0.17 -0.17 -10.59
CA GLN A 12 0.70 0.97 -9.85
C GLN A 12 -0.02 2.26 -10.22
N ILE A 13 -0.06 3.18 -9.27
CA ILE A 13 -0.59 4.52 -9.43
C ILE A 13 0.33 5.52 -8.72
N ARG A 14 0.50 6.68 -9.33
CA ARG A 14 1.12 7.86 -8.72
C ARG A 14 0.30 9.09 -9.05
N ARG A 15 0.15 9.98 -8.08
CA ARG A 15 -0.46 11.30 -8.23
C ARG A 15 0.41 12.36 -7.53
N ASP A 16 0.18 13.61 -7.89
CA ASP A 16 0.69 14.83 -7.24
C ASP A 16 -0.23 15.32 -6.10
N ARG A 17 -1.35 14.62 -5.90
CA ARG A 17 -2.30 14.73 -4.79
C ARG A 17 -2.39 13.41 -4.01
N PRO A 18 -3.00 13.41 -2.81
CA PRO A 18 -3.40 12.16 -2.14
C PRO A 18 -4.21 11.23 -3.06
N LEU A 19 -3.93 9.93 -2.96
CA LEU A 19 -4.71 8.88 -3.61
C LEU A 19 -6.06 8.72 -2.93
N THR A 20 -7.12 8.56 -3.71
CA THR A 20 -8.46 8.31 -3.16
C THR A 20 -8.60 6.87 -2.70
N HIS A 21 -9.58 6.62 -1.83
CA HIS A 21 -9.93 5.27 -1.40
C HIS A 21 -10.27 4.37 -2.60
N GLU A 22 -11.01 4.88 -3.59
CA GLU A 22 -11.35 4.16 -4.82
C GLU A 22 -10.11 3.82 -5.65
N GLU A 23 -9.17 4.76 -5.79
CA GLU A 23 -7.89 4.50 -6.45
C GLU A 23 -7.12 3.40 -5.73
N LEU A 24 -7.08 3.42 -4.40
CA LEU A 24 -6.42 2.37 -3.61
C LEU A 24 -7.12 1.01 -3.79
N MET A 25 -8.45 0.95 -3.73
CA MET A 25 -9.23 -0.27 -3.96
C MET A 25 -8.98 -0.86 -5.35
N HIS A 26 -8.86 -0.01 -6.37
CA HIS A 26 -8.60 -0.46 -7.73
C HIS A 26 -7.17 -1.00 -7.90
N TYR A 27 -6.16 -0.25 -7.45
CA TYR A 27 -4.76 -0.54 -7.74
C TYR A 27 -4.08 -1.48 -6.75
N VAL A 28 -4.46 -1.40 -5.47
CA VAL A 28 -3.83 -2.13 -4.36
C VAL A 28 -4.86 -2.76 -3.41
N PRO A 29 -5.82 -3.56 -3.91
CA PRO A 29 -6.90 -4.14 -3.09
C PRO A 29 -6.41 -4.99 -1.90
N SER A 30 -5.18 -5.52 -1.93
CA SER A 30 -4.65 -6.32 -0.82
C SER A 30 -4.48 -5.57 0.49
N ILE A 31 -4.41 -4.22 0.46
CA ILE A 31 -4.29 -3.44 1.70
C ILE A 31 -5.56 -3.52 2.55
N PHE A 32 -6.69 -3.86 1.92
CA PHE A 32 -8.02 -4.00 2.53
C PHE A 32 -8.34 -5.42 2.98
N GLY A 33 -7.38 -6.36 2.89
CA GLY A 33 -7.57 -7.67 3.50
C GLY A 33 -7.79 -7.54 5.01
N GLU A 34 -8.85 -8.13 5.53
CA GLU A 34 -9.18 -8.09 6.97
C GLU A 34 -8.54 -9.26 7.74
N ASP A 35 -8.20 -10.33 7.03
CA ASP A 35 -7.66 -11.56 7.61
C ASP A 35 -6.33 -11.97 6.99
N ARG A 36 -5.62 -12.88 7.67
CA ARG A 36 -4.47 -13.57 7.10
C ARG A 36 -4.92 -14.59 6.06
N HIS A 37 -4.05 -14.84 5.08
CA HIS A 37 -4.24 -15.99 4.19
C HIS A 37 -4.26 -17.30 5.00
N THR A 38 -5.09 -18.26 4.62
CA THR A 38 -5.27 -19.55 5.33
C THR A 38 -3.99 -20.37 5.46
N SER A 39 -2.99 -20.12 4.60
CA SER A 39 -1.67 -20.73 4.69
C SER A 39 -0.81 -20.21 5.85
N ARG A 40 -1.28 -19.23 6.62
CA ARG A 40 -0.54 -18.63 7.75
C ARG A 40 -0.91 -19.37 9.03
N SER A 41 0.10 -19.61 9.87
CA SER A 41 -0.06 -20.30 11.15
C SER A 41 -0.90 -19.49 12.13
N GLU A 42 -1.44 -20.15 13.15
CA GLU A 42 -2.24 -19.51 14.19
C GLU A 42 -1.51 -18.41 14.96
N ARG A 43 -0.20 -18.54 15.09
CA ARG A 43 0.66 -17.57 15.77
C ARG A 43 0.93 -16.30 14.94
N TYR A 44 0.54 -16.28 13.67
CA TYR A 44 0.72 -15.11 12.83
C TYR A 44 -0.28 -14.02 13.22
N ALA A 45 0.22 -12.96 13.85
CA ALA A 45 -0.52 -11.77 14.19
C ALA A 45 -0.67 -10.89 12.95
N TYR A 46 -1.85 -10.95 12.34
CA TYR A 46 -2.16 -10.14 11.18
C TYR A 46 -2.62 -8.75 11.61
N ILE A 47 -2.04 -7.74 10.98
CA ILE A 47 -2.48 -6.35 11.09
C ILE A 47 -2.88 -5.91 9.69
N PRO A 48 -4.17 -5.62 9.44
CA PRO A 48 -4.63 -5.08 8.16
C PRO A 48 -3.85 -3.81 7.81
N THR A 49 -3.35 -3.73 6.58
CA THR A 49 -2.55 -2.57 6.17
C THR A 49 -3.39 -1.30 6.12
N ILE A 50 -4.69 -1.41 5.79
CA ILE A 50 -5.62 -0.30 5.84
C ILE A 50 -5.70 0.35 7.23
N THR A 51 -5.66 -0.44 8.31
CA THR A 51 -5.67 0.09 9.69
C THR A 51 -4.42 0.93 9.99
N VAL A 52 -3.26 0.49 9.50
CA VAL A 52 -2.00 1.24 9.63
C VAL A 52 -2.06 2.52 8.79
N LEU A 53 -2.56 2.42 7.54
CA LEU A 53 -2.70 3.56 6.64
C LEU A 53 -3.62 4.63 7.23
N GLU A 54 -4.82 4.26 7.70
CA GLU A 54 -5.75 5.21 8.29
C GLU A 54 -5.18 5.91 9.52
N SER A 55 -4.43 5.18 10.35
CA SER A 55 -3.74 5.77 11.51
C SER A 55 -2.71 6.81 11.06
N LEU A 56 -1.92 6.51 10.02
CA LEU A 56 -0.97 7.47 9.45
C LEU A 56 -1.66 8.68 8.81
N GLN A 57 -2.82 8.49 8.18
CA GLN A 57 -3.62 9.58 7.62
C GLN A 57 -4.13 10.52 8.71
N ARG A 58 -4.54 9.99 9.87
CA ARG A 58 -4.92 10.81 11.04
C ARG A 58 -3.74 11.66 11.55
N GLU A 59 -2.51 11.16 11.42
CA GLU A 59 -1.26 11.89 11.73
C GLU A 59 -0.78 12.82 10.60
N GLY A 60 -1.57 12.97 9.53
CA GLY A 60 -1.28 13.88 8.41
C GLY A 60 -0.37 13.30 7.33
N PHE A 61 -0.22 11.97 7.24
CA PHE A 61 0.52 11.31 6.17
C PHE A 61 -0.42 10.72 5.13
N GLN A 62 -0.32 11.19 3.89
CA GLN A 62 -1.19 10.77 2.79
C GLN A 62 -0.45 9.92 1.76
N PRO A 63 -1.09 8.86 1.21
CA PRO A 63 -0.53 8.07 0.12
C PRO A 63 -0.55 8.86 -1.19
N PHE A 64 0.57 8.93 -1.90
CA PHE A 64 0.66 9.56 -3.23
C PHE A 64 1.15 8.57 -4.31
N PHE A 65 1.63 7.41 -3.86
CA PHE A 65 1.99 6.27 -4.71
C PHE A 65 1.54 4.97 -4.05
N ALA A 66 1.06 4.05 -4.89
CA ALA A 66 0.75 2.70 -4.49
C ALA A 66 1.10 1.72 -5.61
N CYS A 67 1.58 0.53 -5.25
CA CYS A 67 1.68 -0.58 -6.19
C CYS A 67 1.40 -1.93 -5.53
N GLN A 68 0.93 -2.87 -6.33
CA GLN A 68 0.66 -4.25 -5.92
C GLN A 68 1.06 -5.20 -7.04
N THR A 69 1.63 -6.35 -6.66
CA THR A 69 1.97 -7.42 -7.61
C THR A 69 0.72 -7.97 -8.28
N ARG A 70 0.75 -8.13 -9.61
CA ARG A 70 -0.31 -8.81 -10.35
C ARG A 70 -0.22 -10.30 -10.10
N VAL A 71 -1.36 -10.91 -9.81
CA VAL A 71 -1.49 -12.36 -9.66
C VAL A 71 -2.41 -12.90 -10.75
N ARG A 72 -2.14 -14.13 -11.21
CA ARG A 72 -3.00 -14.84 -12.16
C ARG A 72 -4.22 -15.44 -11.48
N ASP A 73 -4.04 -15.88 -10.24
CA ASP A 73 -5.08 -16.46 -9.39
C ASP A 73 -5.86 -15.34 -8.66
N PRO A 74 -7.16 -15.14 -8.94
CA PRO A 74 -7.97 -14.12 -8.29
C PRO A 74 -8.03 -14.29 -6.76
N GLY A 75 -7.98 -15.52 -6.24
CA GLY A 75 -8.04 -15.80 -4.80
C GLY A 75 -6.81 -15.28 -4.03
N ARG A 76 -5.70 -15.04 -4.73
CA ARG A 76 -4.47 -14.46 -4.15
C ARG A 76 -4.42 -12.95 -4.23
N ARG A 77 -5.39 -12.30 -4.89
CA ARG A 77 -5.36 -10.84 -5.14
C ARG A 77 -5.41 -10.03 -3.85
N GLY A 78 -6.04 -10.56 -2.79
CA GLY A 78 -6.09 -9.95 -1.46
C GLY A 78 -4.83 -10.11 -0.63
N TYR A 79 -3.87 -10.96 -1.03
CA TYR A 79 -2.76 -11.42 -0.18
C TYR A 79 -1.39 -11.29 -0.85
N THR A 80 -1.28 -10.42 -1.85
CA THR A 80 -0.06 -10.27 -2.62
C THR A 80 0.72 -9.03 -2.21
N LYS A 81 2.02 -9.07 -2.45
CA LYS A 81 2.96 -8.00 -2.11
C LYS A 81 2.47 -6.65 -2.65
N HIS A 82 2.45 -5.65 -1.76
CA HIS A 82 2.10 -4.27 -2.09
C HIS A 82 3.06 -3.28 -1.43
N MET A 83 3.06 -2.05 -1.94
CA MET A 83 3.80 -0.92 -1.40
C MET A 83 2.97 0.35 -1.47
N LEU A 84 2.96 1.11 -0.38
CA LEU A 84 2.46 2.49 -0.35
C LEU A 84 3.63 3.41 -0.04
N ARG A 85 3.66 4.60 -0.66
CA ARG A 85 4.54 5.69 -0.26
C ARG A 85 3.68 6.85 0.19
N LEU A 86 3.96 7.35 1.38
CA LEU A 86 3.22 8.41 2.03
C LEU A 86 4.13 9.63 2.23
N ARG A 87 3.53 10.81 2.15
CA ARG A 87 4.15 12.11 2.44
C ARG A 87 3.28 12.86 3.43
N ARG A 88 3.89 13.80 4.16
CA ARG A 88 3.13 14.68 5.04
C ARG A 88 2.31 15.69 4.23
N ASP A 89 1.10 16.00 4.70
CA ASP A 89 0.27 17.05 4.12
C ASP A 89 1.02 18.39 4.10
N GLY A 90 0.89 19.12 2.99
CA GLY A 90 1.60 20.38 2.76
C GLY A 90 3.03 20.25 2.22
N GLU A 91 3.66 19.07 2.31
CA GLU A 91 5.04 18.84 1.84
C GLU A 91 5.10 18.01 0.55
N ILE A 92 3.96 17.72 -0.08
CA ILE A 92 3.85 16.72 -1.16
C ILE A 92 4.76 17.03 -2.37
N ASN A 93 4.94 18.31 -2.72
CA ASN A 93 5.63 18.73 -3.96
C ASN A 93 6.98 19.44 -3.72
N GLY A 94 7.55 19.35 -2.52
CA GLY A 94 8.88 19.88 -2.23
C GLY A 94 9.97 19.26 -3.10
N GLN A 95 11.09 19.97 -3.30
CA GLN A 95 12.26 19.40 -4.01
C GLN A 95 12.78 18.14 -3.32
N HIS A 96 12.83 18.15 -1.98
CA HIS A 96 13.09 16.99 -1.14
C HIS A 96 11.92 16.83 -0.16
N VAL A 97 11.37 15.62 -0.09
CA VAL A 97 10.22 15.31 0.78
C VAL A 97 10.54 14.04 1.56
N PRO A 98 10.42 14.04 2.90
CA PRO A 98 10.50 12.82 3.68
C PRO A 98 9.32 11.90 3.34
N GLU A 99 9.58 10.60 3.26
CA GLU A 99 8.55 9.63 2.93
C GLU A 99 8.54 8.46 3.89
N ILE A 100 7.33 7.99 4.19
CA ILE A 100 7.10 6.69 4.82
C ILE A 100 6.80 5.69 3.71
N ILE A 101 7.48 4.55 3.74
CA ILE A 101 7.22 3.43 2.83
C ILE A 101 6.60 2.30 3.64
N LEU A 102 5.32 2.00 3.37
CA LEU A 102 4.68 0.79 3.87
C LEU A 102 4.86 -0.32 2.83
N LEU A 103 5.45 -1.43 3.24
CA LEU A 103 5.73 -2.57 2.38
C LEU A 103 5.27 -3.85 3.09
N ASN A 104 4.43 -4.62 2.42
CA ASN A 104 4.03 -5.97 2.84
C ASN A 104 4.57 -6.98 1.81
N SER A 105 5.02 -8.17 2.26
CA SER A 105 5.58 -9.24 1.41
C SER A 105 4.72 -10.49 1.38
#